data_AF-A0A8H9XE66-F1
#
_entry.id   AF-A0A8H9XE66-F1
#
_cell.length_a   1.000
_cell.length_b   1.000
_cell.length_c   1.000
_cell.angle_alpha   90.00
_cell.angle_beta   90.00
_cell.angle_gamma   90.00
#
_symmetry.space_group_name_H-M   'P 1'
#
loop_
_entity.id
_entity.type
_entity.pdbx_description
1 polymer ?
#
loop_
_entity_poly.entity_id
_entity_poly.type
_entity_poly.pdbx_seq_one_letter_code
_entity_poly.pdbx_strand_id
1 'polypeptide(L)' 'MLKALFSQGMAEWGTASLVFVSGAMAGRLIATGMNDVQAAGALAAVLGSITAAVAVRVWPAPAPVKVRSDRDDRRL' A
#
# COMPACT_ATOMS: atom_id res chain seq x y z
N MET A 1 17.57 7.06 4.01
CA MET A 1 16.71 6.24 4.90
C MET A 1 15.26 6.17 4.42
N LEU A 2 14.63 7.26 3.94
CA LEU A 2 13.27 7.24 3.34
C LEU A 2 13.12 6.28 2.13
N LYS A 3 14.14 6.13 1.27
CA LYS A 3 14.08 5.24 0.09
C LYS A 3 13.80 3.76 0.42
N ALA A 4 14.19 3.29 1.61
CA ALA A 4 13.90 1.92 2.05
C ALA A 4 12.44 1.78 2.53
N LEU A 5 11.86 2.84 3.09
CA LEU A 5 10.46 2.90 3.50
C LEU A 5 9.51 2.83 2.30
N PHE A 6 9.93 3.37 1.16
CA PHE A 6 9.20 3.33 -0.12
C PHE A 6 9.71 2.22 -1.05
N SER A 7 10.41 1.21 -0.53
CA SER A 7 10.71 0.02 -1.31
C SER A 7 9.41 -0.76 -1.55
N GLN A 8 9.27 -1.35 -2.75
CA GLN A 8 8.10 -2.14 -3.11
C GLN A 8 7.82 -3.24 -2.08
N GLY A 9 8.86 -3.94 -1.61
CA GLY A 9 8.70 -4.98 -0.58
C GLY A 9 8.17 -4.42 0.75
N MET A 10 8.59 -3.22 1.17
CA MET A 10 8.06 -2.60 2.39
C MET A 10 6.59 -2.18 2.20
N ALA A 11 6.23 -1.66 1.03
CA ALA A 11 4.86 -1.31 0.70
C ALA A 11 3.94 -2.54 0.67
N GLU A 12 4.43 -3.68 0.15
CA GLU A 12 3.69 -4.94 0.11
C GLU A 12 3.41 -5.48 1.52
N TRP A 13 4.41 -5.46 2.41
CA TRP A 13 4.23 -5.87 3.80
C TRP A 13 3.40 -4.87 4.61
N GLY A 14 3.57 -3.57 4.37
CA GLY A 14 2.80 -2.51 5.03
C GLY A 14 1.31 -2.61 4.70
N THR A 15 0.97 -2.77 3.42
CA THR A 15 -0.44 -2.92 2.99
C THR A 15 -1.04 -4.25 3.43
N ALA A 16 -0.28 -5.35 3.43
CA ALA A 16 -0.76 -6.63 3.98
C ALA A 16 -1.08 -6.53 5.48
N SER A 17 -0.21 -5.88 6.26
CA SER A 17 -0.43 -5.64 7.69
C SER A 17 -1.64 -4.75 7.94
N LEU A 18 -1.84 -3.72 7.11
CA LEU A 18 -2.99 -2.84 7.18
C LEU A 18 -4.30 -3.61 6.97
N VAL A 19 -4.39 -4.46 5.95
CA VAL A 19 -5.57 -5.30 5.70
C VAL A 19 -5.85 -6.20 6.89
N PHE A 20 -4.81 -6.86 7.43
CA PHE A 20 -4.96 -7.77 8.56
C PHE A 20 -5.46 -7.06 9.81
N VAL A 21 -4.85 -5.94 10.19
CA VAL A 21 -5.22 -5.18 11.40
C VAL A 21 -6.62 -4.57 11.25
N SER A 22 -6.92 -3.99 10.09
CA SER A 22 -8.26 -3.45 9.81
C SER A 22 -9.33 -4.54 9.90
N GLY A 23 -9.09 -5.71 9.32
CA GLY A 23 -10.02 -6.84 9.38
C GLY A 23 -10.21 -7.37 10.81
N ALA A 24 -9.11 -7.54 11.55
CA ALA A 24 -9.16 -8.02 12.93
C ALA A 24 -9.91 -7.03 13.85
N MET A 25 -9.65 -5.73 13.72
CA MET A 25 -10.34 -4.71 14.51
C MET A 25 -11.81 -4.58 14.12
N ALA A 26 -12.14 -4.58 12.83
CA ALA A 26 -13.52 -4.56 12.36
C ALA A 26 -14.30 -5.77 12.91
N GLY A 27 -13.74 -6.98 12.77
CA GLY A 27 -14.36 -8.21 13.28
C GLY A 27 -14.58 -8.18 14.80
N ARG A 28 -13.56 -7.76 15.57
CA ARG A 28 -13.69 -7.62 17.02
C ARG A 28 -14.78 -6.61 17.41
N LEU A 29 -14.80 -5.45 16.76
CA LEU A 29 -15.73 -4.37 17.13
C LEU A 29 -17.18 -4.68 16.74
N ILE A 30 -17.38 -5.34 15.59
CA ILE A 30 -18.68 -5.88 15.17
C ILE A 30 -19.19 -6.89 16.21
N ALA A 31 -18.33 -7.80 16.68
CA ALA A 31 -18.70 -8.78 17.71
C ALA A 31 -19.05 -8.15 19.07
N THR A 32 -18.52 -6.96 19.39
CA THR A 32 -18.81 -6.25 20.64
C THR A 32 -20.06 -5.35 20.59
N GLY A 33 -20.83 -5.38 19.50
CA GLY A 33 -22.09 -4.65 19.39
C GLY A 33 -21.99 -3.28 18.72
N MET A 34 -21.11 -3.14 17.71
CA MET A 34 -21.15 -1.99 16.81
C MET A 34 -22.54 -1.83 16.17
N ASN A 35 -23.00 -0.59 16.02
CA ASN A 35 -24.22 -0.34 15.24
C ASN A 35 -23.95 -0.48 13.72
N ASP A 36 -25.02 -0.57 12.93
CA ASP A 36 -24.94 -0.84 11.49
C ASP A 36 -24.11 0.20 10.71
N VAL A 37 -24.19 1.47 11.08
CA VAL A 37 -23.45 2.56 10.42
C VAL A 37 -21.95 2.44 10.70
N GLN A 38 -21.59 2.12 11.95
CA GLN A 38 -20.20 1.91 12.34
C GLN A 38 -19.62 0.65 11.70
N ALA A 39 -20.41 -0.43 11.65
CA ALA A 39 -20.04 -1.67 10.97
C ALA A 39 -19.81 -1.45 9.47
N ALA A 40 -20.71 -0.70 8.80
CA ALA A 40 -20.55 -0.34 7.40
C ALA A 40 -19.27 0.46 7.15
N GLY A 41 -18.98 1.45 8.00
CA GLY A 41 -17.74 2.21 7.93
C GLY A 41 -16.49 1.35 8.14
N ALA A 42 -16.52 0.43 9.10
CA ALA A 42 -15.42 -0.51 9.36
C ALA A 42 -15.18 -1.44 8.17
N LEU A 43 -16.25 -1.99 7.57
CA LEU A 43 -16.15 -2.81 6.35
C LEU A 43 -15.60 -2.01 5.16
N ALA A 44 -16.02 -0.75 5.00
CA ALA A 44 -15.49 0.14 3.97
C ALA A 44 -13.98 0.39 4.17
N ALA A 45 -13.51 0.54 5.40
CA ALA A 45 -12.09 0.68 5.70
C ALA A 45 -11.27 -0.59 5.36
N VAL A 46 -11.83 -1.78 5.61
CA VAL A 46 -11.22 -3.06 5.19
C VAL A 46 -11.11 -3.12 3.67
N LEU A 47 -12.18 -2.80 2.95
CA LEU A 47 -12.18 -2.78 1.48
C LEU A 47 -11.17 -1.76 0.92
N GLY A 48 -11.10 -0.56 1.51
CA GLY A 48 -10.09 0.44 1.14
C GLY A 48 -8.66 -0.05 1.36
N SER A 49 -8.42 -0.78 2.45
CA SER A 49 -7.12 -1.41 2.74
C SER A 49 -6.75 -2.45 1.68
N ILE A 50 -7.71 -3.26 1.24
CA ILE A 50 -7.51 -4.26 0.16
C ILE A 50 -7.19 -3.56 -1.15
N THR A 51 -7.93 -2.50 -1.50
CA THR A 51 -7.65 -1.69 -2.70
C THR A 51 -6.23 -1.12 -2.68
N ALA A 52 -5.75 -0.63 -1.53
CA ALA A 52 -4.38 -0.17 -1.39
C ALA A 52 -3.35 -1.30 -1.60
N ALA A 53 -3.61 -2.50 -1.07
CA ALA A 53 -2.75 -3.67 -1.28
C ALA A 53 -2.70 -4.09 -2.77
N VAL A 54 -3.85 -4.04 -3.47
CA VAL A 54 -3.92 -4.27 -4.92
C VAL A 54 -3.14 -3.21 -5.68
N ALA A 55 -3.28 -1.93 -5.31
CA ALA A 55 -2.55 -0.84 -5.93
C ALA A 55 -1.03 -1.03 -5.81
N VAL A 56 -0.54 -1.50 -4.66
CA VAL A 56 0.89 -1.77 -4.47
C VAL A 56 1.38 -2.97 -5.28
N ARG A 57 0.58 -4.02 -5.41
CA ARG A 57 1.01 -5.30 -6.03
C ARG A 57 0.81 -5.37 -7.53
N VAL A 58 -0.26 -4.76 -8.04
CA VAL A 58 -0.71 -4.94 -9.42
C VAL A 58 -0.32 -3.76 -10.31
N TRP A 59 -0.29 -2.55 -9.77
CA TRP A 59 0.03 -1.38 -10.58
C TRP A 59 1.55 -1.29 -10.81
N PRO A 60 2.02 -1.30 -12.07
CA PRO A 60 3.44 -1.20 -12.35
C PRO A 60 3.96 0.15 -11.89
N ALA A 61 4.97 0.14 -11.01
CA ALA A 61 5.72 1.34 -10.70
C ALA A 61 6.44 1.82 -11.99
N PRO A 62 6.37 3.12 -12.34
CA PRO A 62 7.10 3.64 -13.48
C PRO A 62 8.58 3.26 -13.38
N ALA A 63 9.10 2.60 -14.41
CA ALA A 63 10.51 2.23 -14.45
C ALA A 63 11.36 3.49 -14.30
N PRO A 64 12.38 3.50 -13.41
CA PRO A 64 13.23 4.67 -13.26
C PRO A 64 13.94 4.94 -14.58
N VAL A 65 13.62 6.07 -15.20
CA VAL A 65 14.26 6.53 -16.44
C VAL A 65 15.74 6.73 -16.13
N LYS A 66 16.59 5.82 -16.63
CA LYS A 66 18.04 6.04 -16.66
C LYS A 66 18.29 7.18 -17.64
N VAL A 67 18.45 8.39 -17.12
CA VAL A 67 18.98 9.51 -17.89
C VAL A 67 20.41 9.14 -18.25
N ARG A 68 20.60 8.65 -19.47
CA ARG A 68 21.92 8.41 -20.06
C ARG A 68 22.56 9.79 -20.24
N SER A 69 23.46 10.13 -19.32
CA SER A 69 24.36 11.27 -19.46
C SER A 69 25.39 10.93 -20.54
N ASP A 70 24.97 11.01 -21.80
CA ASP A 70 25.80 10.84 -23.00
C ASP A 70 26.60 12.14 -23.25
N ARG A 71 27.41 12.54 -22.28
CA ARG A 71 28.25 13.75 -22.34
C ARG A 71 29.69 13.48 -21.88
N ASP A 72 30.25 12.35 -22.28
CA ASP A 72 31.70 12.10 -22.14
C ASP A 72 32.44 11.82 -23.47
N ASP A 73 31.73 11.66 -24.59
CA ASP A 73 32.36 11.29 -25.88
C ASP A 73 32.70 12.46 -26.81
N ARG A 74 32.74 13.71 -26.32
CA ARG A 74 33.21 14.89 -27.10
C ARG A 74 34.58 15.42 -26.67
N ARG A 75 35.44 14.53 -26.17
CA ARG A 75 36.85 14.85 -25.86
C ARG A 75 37.78 13.79 -26.45
N LEU A 76 37.74 13.60 -27.77
CA LEU A 76 38.82 13.01 -28.56
C LEU A 76 38.97 13.80 -29.86
#